data_AF-A0A6B1DY49-F1
#
_entry.id   AF-A0A6B1DY49-F1
#
_cell.length_a   1.000
_cell.length_b   1.000
_cell.length_c   1.000
_cell.angle_alpha   90.00
_cell.angle_beta   90.00
_cell.angle_gamma   90.00
#
_symmetry.space_group_name_H-M   'P 1'
#
loop_
_entity.id
_entity.type
_entity.pdbx_description
1 polymer ?
#
loop_
_entity_poly.entity_id
_entity_poly.type
_entity_poly.pdbx_seq_one_letter_code
_entity_poly.pdbx_strand_id
1 'polypeptide(L)'
;MYDEYAEVKEKYAAVIKDLLTKRFGDEIVFDPIVIRADPDAGPDPEFPSLWAYICYDGDDTKLDSDFRFEFTEELWPHSRQLGFPSVPVQSFVPKANWPQFWPGLKAWIERRIPT
;
A
#
# COMPACT_ATOMS: atom_id res chain seq x y z
N MET A 1 -13.81 -17.64 -4.88
CA MET A 1 -13.07 -17.57 -3.61
C MET A 1 -13.18 -16.13 -3.16
N TYR A 2 -13.97 -15.86 -2.12
CA TYR A 2 -14.13 -14.50 -1.61
C TYR A 2 -12.78 -14.05 -1.06
N ASP A 3 -12.33 -12.87 -1.44
CA ASP A 3 -11.14 -12.26 -0.86
C ASP A 3 -11.49 -11.89 0.59
N GLU A 4 -11.11 -12.76 1.53
CA GLU A 4 -11.50 -12.73 2.95
C GLU A 4 -11.18 -11.39 3.64
N TYR A 5 -10.27 -10.61 3.05
CA TYR A 5 -9.83 -9.32 3.59
C TYR A 5 -10.17 -8.12 2.69
N ALA A 6 -11.10 -8.25 1.74
CA ALA A 6 -11.43 -7.17 0.80
C ALA A 6 -11.75 -5.83 1.51
N GLU A 7 -12.62 -5.86 2.52
CA GLU A 7 -13.00 -4.65 3.28
C GLU A 7 -11.83 -4.05 4.06
N VAL A 8 -10.97 -4.90 4.65
CA VAL A 8 -9.77 -4.46 5.37
C VAL A 8 -8.80 -3.77 4.41
N LYS A 9 -8.58 -4.35 3.23
CA LYS A 9 -7.69 -3.80 2.20
C LYS A 9 -8.18 -2.44 1.73
N GLU A 10 -9.48 -2.29 1.49
CA GLU A 10 -10.08 -1.01 1.09
C GLU A 10 -9.94 0.05 2.18
N LYS A 11 -10.25 -0.29 3.43
CA LYS A 11 -10.09 0.61 4.58
C LYS A 11 -8.63 1.05 4.76
N TYR A 12 -7.70 0.11 4.67
CA TYR A 12 -6.28 0.41 4.85
C TYR A 12 -5.71 1.22 3.70
N ALA A 13 -6.08 0.92 2.45
CA ALA A 13 -5.73 1.74 1.28
C ALA A 13 -6.22 3.18 1.43
N ALA A 14 -7.43 3.38 1.95
CA ALA A 14 -7.99 4.71 2.20
C ALA A 14 -7.19 5.48 3.27
N VAL A 15 -6.77 4.82 4.36
CA VAL A 15 -5.89 5.41 5.38
C VAL A 15 -4.57 5.87 4.76
N ILE A 16 -3.91 4.99 3.99
CA ILE A 16 -2.65 5.31 3.29
C ILE A 16 -2.85 6.51 2.38
N LYS A 17 -3.94 6.54 1.60
CA LYS A 17 -4.23 7.64 0.68
C LYS A 17 -4.42 8.96 1.43
N ASP A 18 -5.19 8.96 2.51
CA ASP A 18 -5.43 10.15 3.33
C ASP A 18 -4.14 10.71 3.94
N LEU A 19 -3.29 9.84 4.51
CA LEU A 19 -2.00 10.25 5.08
C LEU A 19 -1.05 10.82 4.02
N LEU A 20 -0.93 10.16 2.87
CA LEU A 20 -0.09 10.63 1.78
C LEU A 20 -0.59 11.96 1.19
N THR A 21 -1.90 12.10 0.99
CA THR A 21 -2.50 13.36 0.52
C THR A 21 -2.33 14.48 1.55
N LYS A 22 -2.46 14.21 2.85
CA LYS A 22 -2.17 15.22 3.90
C LYS A 22 -0.72 15.69 3.86
N ARG A 23 0.22 14.78 3.58
CA ARG A 23 1.66 15.07 3.59
C ARG A 23 2.13 15.81 2.34
N PHE A 24 1.70 15.35 1.16
CA PHE A 24 2.25 15.80 -0.13
C PHE A 24 1.24 16.59 -0.98
N GLY A 25 -0.04 16.63 -0.60
CA GLY A 25 -1.08 17.27 -1.41
C GLY A 25 -1.09 16.74 -2.84
N ASP A 26 -0.97 17.65 -3.80
CA ASP A 26 -0.92 17.35 -5.24
C ASP A 26 0.53 17.27 -5.79
N GLU A 27 1.56 17.38 -4.94
CA GLU A 27 2.96 17.35 -5.38
C GLU A 27 3.42 15.98 -5.88
N ILE A 28 2.85 14.92 -5.33
CA ILE A 28 3.10 13.53 -5.73
C ILE A 28 1.77 12.82 -5.84
N VAL A 29 1.53 12.15 -6.98
CA VAL A 29 0.32 11.36 -7.18
C VAL A 29 0.56 9.93 -6.71
N PHE A 30 -0.24 9.47 -5.76
CA PHE A 30 -0.19 8.10 -5.25
C PHE A 30 -1.39 7.29 -5.74
N ASP A 31 -1.23 6.64 -6.90
CA ASP A 31 -2.28 5.79 -7.47
C ASP A 31 -1.70 4.78 -8.48
N PRO A 32 -2.10 3.49 -8.43
CA PRO A 32 -2.97 2.88 -7.40
C PRO A 32 -2.22 2.52 -6.10
N ILE A 33 -3.00 2.34 -5.01
CA ILE A 33 -2.54 1.73 -3.75
C ILE A 33 -3.17 0.34 -3.64
N VAL A 34 -2.35 -0.70 -3.58
CA VAL A 34 -2.78 -2.10 -3.52
C VAL A 34 -2.35 -2.71 -2.20
N ILE A 35 -3.30 -3.28 -1.46
CA ILE A 35 -3.03 -3.95 -0.19
C ILE A 35 -3.08 -5.46 -0.37
N ARG A 36 -2.04 -6.13 0.09
CA ARG A 36 -2.02 -7.57 0.32
C ARG A 36 -2.11 -7.81 1.82
N ALA A 37 -3.11 -8.57 2.23
CA ALA A 37 -3.12 -9.20 3.53
C ALA A 37 -2.35 -10.49 3.40
N ASP A 38 -1.22 -10.60 4.09
CA ASP A 38 -0.39 -11.80 4.05
C ASP A 38 -0.26 -12.35 5.48
N PRO A 39 -0.98 -13.43 5.80
CA PRO A 39 -0.87 -14.07 7.10
C PRO A 39 0.52 -14.68 7.33
N ASP A 40 1.30 -14.92 6.28
CA ASP A 40 2.61 -15.56 6.34
C ASP A 40 3.78 -14.56 6.17
N ALA A 41 3.53 -13.28 5.87
CA ALA A 41 4.60 -12.30 5.59
C ALA A 41 5.20 -11.61 6.82
N GLY A 42 4.93 -12.11 8.03
CA GLY A 42 5.56 -11.63 9.27
C GLY A 42 6.77 -12.49 9.68
N PRO A 43 7.65 -12.00 10.57
CA PRO A 43 8.61 -12.87 11.26
C PRO A 43 7.91 -13.91 12.14
N ASP A 44 6.61 -13.72 12.40
CA ASP A 44 5.78 -14.62 13.19
C ASP A 44 4.48 -14.93 12.41
N PRO A 45 4.26 -16.18 11.98
CA PRO A 45 3.04 -16.60 11.30
C PRO A 45 1.79 -16.54 12.21
N GLU A 46 1.94 -16.33 13.52
CA GLU A 46 0.82 -16.04 14.43
C GLU A 46 0.34 -14.58 14.32
N PHE A 47 1.14 -13.70 13.74
CA PHE A 47 0.87 -12.26 13.66
C PHE A 47 0.81 -11.78 12.19
N PRO A 48 -0.37 -11.77 11.56
CA PRO A 48 -0.52 -11.39 10.17
C PRO A 48 -0.13 -9.92 9.94
N SER A 49 0.42 -9.60 8.76
CA SER A 49 0.79 -8.23 8.36
C SER A 49 0.06 -7.78 7.10
N LEU A 50 -0.07 -6.45 6.96
CA LEU A 50 -0.54 -5.79 5.75
C LEU A 50 0.66 -5.29 4.96
N TRP A 51 0.73 -5.66 3.69
CA TRP A 51 1.70 -5.13 2.75
C TRP A 51 1.03 -4.20 1.76
N ALA A 52 1.43 -2.94 1.77
CA ALA A 52 1.01 -1.92 0.82
C ALA A 52 2.00 -1.78 -0.34
N TYR A 53 1.51 -1.89 -1.56
CA TYR A 53 2.21 -1.49 -2.78
C TYR A 53 1.65 -0.16 -3.25
N ILE A 54 2.49 0.86 -3.26
CA ILE A 54 2.11 2.25 -3.46
C ILE A 54 2.78 2.73 -4.74
N CYS A 55 2.00 2.84 -5.82
CA CYS A 55 2.47 3.45 -7.06
C CYS A 55 2.54 4.97 -6.87
N TYR A 56 3.65 5.58 -7.30
CA TYR A 56 3.81 7.02 -7.25
C TYR A 56 4.28 7.63 -8.57
N ASP A 57 3.84 8.86 -8.84
CA ASP A 57 4.25 9.72 -9.95
C ASP A 57 4.68 11.07 -9.38
N GLY A 58 5.99 11.35 -9.40
CA GLY A 58 6.57 12.53 -8.76
C GLY A 58 8.05 12.37 -8.40
N ASP A 59 8.58 13.31 -7.64
CA ASP A 59 9.98 13.38 -7.18
C ASP A 59 10.24 12.36 -6.07
N ASP A 60 11.12 11.38 -6.34
CA ASP A 60 11.42 10.28 -5.42
C ASP A 60 12.31 10.70 -4.23
N THR A 61 13.01 11.82 -4.35
CA THR A 61 13.87 12.35 -3.28
C THR A 61 13.07 12.75 -2.05
N LYS A 62 11.77 13.01 -2.20
CA LYS A 62 10.82 13.30 -1.11
C LYS A 62 10.33 12.05 -0.38
N LEU A 63 10.63 10.85 -0.89
CA LEU A 63 10.29 9.56 -0.30
C LEU A 63 11.52 8.92 0.36
N ASP A 64 12.26 9.72 1.14
CA ASP A 64 13.49 9.31 1.82
C ASP A 64 13.26 8.28 2.94
N SER A 65 14.36 7.82 3.55
CA SER A 65 14.31 6.81 4.61
C SER A 65 13.57 7.28 5.86
N ASP A 66 13.67 8.56 6.18
CA ASP A 66 13.14 9.13 7.42
C ASP A 66 11.62 9.21 7.30
N PHE A 67 11.12 9.72 6.18
CA PHE A 67 9.70 9.67 5.83
C PHE A 67 9.16 8.23 5.87
N ARG A 68 9.86 7.26 5.27
CA ARG A 68 9.37 5.86 5.24
C ARG A 68 9.26 5.25 6.63
N PHE A 69 10.18 5.61 7.53
CA PHE A 69 10.14 5.18 8.92
C PHE A 69 8.95 5.82 9.66
N GLU A 70 8.83 7.15 9.62
CA GLU A 70 7.71 7.89 10.23
C GLU A 70 6.36 7.39 9.71
N PHE A 71 6.26 7.17 8.41
CA PHE A 71 5.04 6.66 7.77
C PHE A 71 4.68 5.26 8.25
N THR A 72 5.67 4.40 8.52
CA THR A 72 5.44 3.08 9.12
C THR A 72 4.88 3.21 10.53
N GLU A 73 5.44 4.11 11.35
CA GLU A 73 4.97 4.36 12.71
C GLU A 73 3.53 4.90 12.73
N GLU A 74 3.18 5.79 11.80
CA GLU A 74 1.81 6.29 11.65
C GLU A 74 0.83 5.19 11.22
N LEU A 75 1.26 4.30 10.32
CA LEU A 75 0.42 3.23 9.77
C LEU A 75 0.20 2.05 10.71
N TRP A 76 1.12 1.81 11.65
CA TRP A 76 1.07 0.62 12.50
C TRP A 76 -0.16 0.58 13.43
N PRO A 77 -0.55 1.66 14.14
CA PRO A 77 -1.78 1.69 14.92
C PRO A 77 -3.04 1.33 14.10
N HIS A 78 -3.11 1.79 12.84
CA HIS A 78 -4.23 1.49 11.94
C HIS A 78 -4.25 0.01 11.54
N SER A 79 -3.10 -0.57 11.21
CA SER A 79 -2.98 -2.01 10.94
C SER A 79 -3.46 -2.84 12.13
N ARG A 80 -3.05 -2.47 13.35
CA ARG A 80 -3.46 -3.16 14.59
C ARG A 80 -4.96 -3.12 14.82
N GLN A 81 -5.61 -1.98 14.58
CA GLN A 81 -7.06 -1.82 14.70
C GLN A 81 -7.84 -2.70 13.71
N LEU A 82 -7.23 -3.05 12.57
CA LEU A 82 -7.81 -3.91 11.55
C LEU A 82 -7.54 -5.41 11.78
N GLY A 83 -6.88 -5.79 12.89
CA GLY A 83 -6.56 -7.17 13.23
C GLY A 83 -5.21 -7.67 12.72
N PHE A 84 -4.33 -6.77 12.28
CA PHE A 84 -3.00 -7.08 11.75
C PHE A 84 -1.93 -6.50 12.71
N PRO A 85 -1.53 -7.26 13.75
CA PRO A 85 -0.72 -6.75 14.84
C PRO A 85 0.75 -6.50 14.47
N SER A 86 1.24 -7.16 13.42
CA SER A 86 2.60 -7.00 12.92
C SER A 86 2.85 -5.62 12.31
N VAL A 87 4.13 -5.26 12.21
CA VAL A 87 4.55 -4.02 11.55
C VAL A 87 4.12 -4.07 10.08
N PRO A 88 3.37 -3.06 9.59
CA PRO A 88 2.97 -3.03 8.19
C PRO A 88 4.17 -2.77 7.29
N VAL A 89 4.14 -3.34 6.09
CA VAL A 89 5.21 -3.22 5.09
C VAL A 89 4.74 -2.34 3.94
N GLN A 90 5.58 -1.42 3.48
CA GLN A 90 5.27 -0.56 2.34
C GLN A 90 6.34 -0.69 1.27
N SER A 91 5.90 -0.72 0.01
CA SER A 91 6.76 -0.70 -1.16
C SER A 91 6.31 0.42 -2.07
N PHE A 92 7.12 1.48 -2.13
CA PHE A 92 6.93 2.58 -3.06
C PHE A 92 7.52 2.21 -4.41
N VAL A 93 6.68 2.23 -5.44
CA VAL A 93 7.05 1.80 -6.79
C VAL A 93 6.84 2.97 -7.75
N PRO A 94 7.88 3.43 -8.46
CA PRO A 94 7.70 4.44 -9.49
C PRO A 94 6.69 3.97 -10.54
N LYS A 95 5.81 4.85 -11.02
CA LYS A 95 4.81 4.54 -12.04
C LYS A 95 5.40 3.88 -13.29
N ALA A 96 6.60 4.27 -13.68
CA ALA A 96 7.34 3.67 -14.80
C ALA A 96 7.62 2.16 -14.60
N ASN A 97 7.79 1.73 -13.35
CA ASN A 97 8.10 0.34 -12.98
C ASN A 97 6.84 -0.47 -12.62
N TRP A 98 5.71 0.21 -12.38
CA TRP A 98 4.46 -0.41 -11.97
C TRP A 98 3.97 -1.56 -12.86
N PRO A 99 4.00 -1.46 -14.21
CA PRO A 99 3.55 -2.56 -15.08
C PRO A 99 4.40 -3.83 -14.98
N GLN A 100 5.68 -3.70 -14.61
CA GLN A 100 6.62 -4.82 -14.46
C GLN A 100 6.51 -5.45 -13.06
N PHE A 101 6.14 -4.64 -12.07
CA PHE A 101 6.03 -5.06 -10.68
C PHE A 101 4.89 -6.05 -10.45
N TRP A 102 3.81 -5.97 -11.23
CA TRP A 102 2.68 -6.88 -11.11
C TRP A 102 2.09 -7.26 -12.48
N PRO A 103 2.64 -8.30 -13.15
CA PRO A 103 2.17 -8.73 -14.48
C PRO A 103 0.67 -9.05 -14.53
N GLY A 104 0.09 -9.56 -13.42
CA GLY A 104 -1.35 -9.83 -13.30
C GLY A 104 -2.24 -8.57 -13.16
N LEU A 105 -1.66 -7.41 -12.84
CA LEU A 105 -2.37 -6.16 -12.57
C LEU A 105 -2.60 -5.39 -13.86
N LYS A 106 -1.69 -5.49 -14.84
CA LYS A 106 -1.96 -5.00 -16.20
C LYS A 106 -3.27 -5.60 -16.73
N ALA A 107 -3.44 -6.92 -16.60
CA ALA A 107 -4.66 -7.62 -16.97
C ALA A 107 -5.89 -7.27 -16.10
N TRP A 108 -5.69 -6.76 -14.88
CA TRP A 108 -6.77 -6.34 -13.98
C TRP A 108 -7.20 -4.88 -14.21
N ILE A 109 -6.25 -3.97 -14.46
CA ILE A 109 -6.46 -2.56 -14.84
C ILE A 109 -7.14 -2.47 -16.20
N GLU A 110 -6.66 -3.22 -17.21
CA GLU A 110 -7.25 -3.27 -18.56
C GLU A 110 -8.69 -3.82 -18.56
N ARG A 111 -9.12 -4.54 -17.52
CA ARG A 111 -10.50 -5.04 -17.37
C ARG A 111 -11.45 -4.05 -16.70
N ARG A 112 -10.95 -3.03 -16.01
CA ARG A 112 -11.75 -2.08 -15.20
C ARG A 112 -11.77 -0.65 -15.74
N ILE A 113 -10.89 -0.30 -16.67
CA ILE A 113 -10.90 1.00 -17.35
C ILE A 113 -11.20 0.74 -18.83
N PRO A 114 -12.45 0.92 -19.31
CA PRO A 114 -12.71 0.86 -20.74
C PRO A 114 -12.03 2.07 -21.41
N THR A 115 -11.20 1.79 -22.41
CA THR A 115 -10.68 2.79 -23.36
C THR A 115 -11.79 3.51 -24.09
#